data_AF-A0A7C7YQV9-F1
#
_entry.id   AF-A0A7C7YQV9-F1
#
_cell.length_a   1.000
_cell.length_b   1.000
_cell.length_c   1.000
_cell.angle_alpha   90.00
_cell.angle_beta   90.00
_cell.angle_gamma   90.00
#
_symmetry.space_group_name_H-M   'P 1'
#
loop_
_entity.id
_entity.type
_entity.pdbx_description
1 polymer ?
#
loop_
_entity_poly.entity_id
_entity_poly.type
_entity_poly.pdbx_seq_one_letter_code
_entity_poly.pdbx_strand_id
1 'polypeptide(L)'
;MERIGRLLGDHIDSFPGREALLRETTRSALRSHPSSLGLLLDSLDSLDSADPRLAALLGAIRVTTDDQRWKAPVLTTIPPLLKRKDLAPAIAGDAEAIIARLTFDPSSLPEVEPWTETQRRLASHGAAAFASSCALCHGPAGKGQPGLGPSLIDSPWLLGEESIPIRLVLDGLTGPVEVEGETWDITMPGHRENPLLDDEGIAAILTWVRRQWGHGAEPIDPKAVTELRQLTAGRTLPWTVETLKGDPR
;
A
#
# COMPACT_ATOMS: atom_id res chain seq x y z
N MET A 1 12.66 2.22 -7.53
CA MET A 1 13.00 1.12 -8.50
C MET A 1 13.25 1.60 -9.93
N GLU A 2 12.96 2.88 -10.26
CA GLU A 2 13.09 3.42 -11.63
C GLU A 2 14.53 3.80 -12.06
N ARG A 3 15.48 3.95 -11.14
CA ARG A 3 16.89 4.25 -11.48
C ARG A 3 17.68 3.03 -11.98
N ILE A 4 17.27 1.82 -11.58
CA ILE A 4 17.89 0.56 -12.05
C ILE A 4 17.32 0.16 -13.42
N GLY A 5 16.02 0.41 -13.67
CA GLY A 5 15.37 0.13 -14.95
C GLY A 5 15.93 0.93 -16.14
N ARG A 6 16.33 2.19 -15.93
CA ARG A 6 16.93 3.04 -16.98
C ARG A 6 18.38 2.70 -17.34
N LEU A 7 19.12 2.06 -16.43
CA LEU A 7 20.51 1.63 -16.66
C LEU A 7 20.58 0.25 -17.33
N LEU A 8 19.50 -0.54 -17.25
CA LEU A 8 19.49 -1.92 -17.72
C LEU A 8 18.62 -2.18 -18.95
N GLY A 9 17.69 -1.31 -19.34
CA GLY A 9 16.94 -1.43 -20.62
C GLY A 9 16.49 -2.87 -20.97
N ASP A 10 16.56 -3.22 -22.26
CA ASP A 10 16.31 -4.58 -22.80
C ASP A 10 17.30 -5.65 -22.28
N HIS A 11 18.30 -5.26 -21.49
CA HIS A 11 19.28 -6.18 -20.90
C HIS A 11 18.78 -6.88 -19.64
N ILE A 12 17.71 -6.40 -18.99
CA ILE A 12 17.06 -7.16 -17.90
C ILE A 12 16.39 -8.42 -18.46
N ASP A 13 15.78 -8.34 -19.64
CA ASP A 13 15.12 -9.49 -20.26
C ASP A 13 16.12 -10.56 -20.72
N SER A 14 17.35 -10.16 -21.03
CA SER A 14 18.44 -11.03 -21.49
C SER A 14 19.52 -11.31 -20.43
N PHE A 15 19.32 -10.88 -19.17
CA PHE A 15 20.28 -11.12 -18.09
C PHE A 15 20.32 -12.60 -17.70
N PRO A 16 21.47 -13.31 -17.80
CA PRO A 16 21.57 -14.74 -17.54
C PRO A 16 21.16 -15.20 -16.12
N GLY A 17 21.03 -14.27 -15.16
CA GLY A 17 20.61 -14.55 -13.78
C GLY A 17 19.23 -14.00 -13.41
N ARG A 18 18.41 -13.54 -14.36
CA ARG A 18 17.16 -12.81 -14.09
C ARG A 18 16.20 -13.60 -13.20
N GLU A 19 16.00 -14.87 -13.51
CA GLU A 19 15.10 -15.74 -12.74
C GLU A 19 15.64 -16.04 -11.33
N ALA A 20 16.97 -16.13 -11.17
CA ALA A 20 17.59 -16.30 -9.87
C ALA A 20 17.42 -15.03 -9.01
N LEU A 21 17.59 -13.86 -9.63
CA LEU A 21 17.35 -12.57 -9.00
C LEU A 21 15.88 -12.40 -8.60
N LEU A 22 14.94 -12.66 -9.51
CA LEU A 22 13.50 -12.64 -9.24
C LEU A 22 13.14 -13.57 -8.07
N ARG A 23 13.70 -14.78 -8.05
CA ARG A 23 13.48 -15.71 -6.94
C ARG A 23 13.97 -15.14 -5.61
N GLU A 24 15.19 -14.61 -5.57
CA GLU A 24 15.76 -14.08 -4.33
C GLU A 24 15.00 -12.86 -3.83
N THR A 25 14.70 -11.90 -4.71
CA THR A 25 14.00 -10.68 -4.33
C THR A 25 12.59 -10.97 -3.84
N THR A 26 11.86 -11.90 -4.49
CA THR A 26 10.54 -12.35 -4.02
C THR A 26 10.62 -13.00 -2.65
N ARG A 27 11.57 -13.91 -2.41
CA ARG A 27 11.74 -14.52 -1.07
C ARG A 27 12.07 -13.48 -0.01
N SER A 28 12.97 -12.55 -0.31
CA SER A 28 13.36 -11.47 0.61
C SER A 28 12.17 -10.56 0.93
N ALA A 29 11.39 -10.18 -0.10
CA ALA A 29 10.21 -9.34 0.06
C ALA A 29 9.15 -10.02 0.93
N LEU A 30 8.80 -11.28 0.65
CA LEU A 30 7.79 -12.03 1.42
C LEU A 30 8.23 -12.33 2.86
N ARG A 31 9.52 -12.54 3.10
CA ARG A 31 10.05 -12.68 4.47
C ARG A 31 9.93 -11.39 5.26
N SER A 32 10.12 -10.25 4.60
CA SER A 32 10.03 -8.93 5.23
C SER A 32 8.59 -8.46 5.39
N HIS A 33 7.72 -8.81 4.44
CA HIS A 33 6.31 -8.39 4.37
C HIS A 33 5.40 -9.58 4.00
N PRO A 34 5.11 -10.48 4.96
CA PRO A 34 4.29 -11.67 4.68
C PRO A 34 2.88 -11.33 4.16
N SER A 35 2.30 -10.21 4.61
CA SER A 35 0.97 -9.75 4.20
C SER A 35 0.86 -9.41 2.71
N SER A 36 1.96 -9.11 2.03
CA SER A 36 1.97 -8.78 0.60
C SER A 36 1.76 -10.00 -0.31
N LEU A 37 1.71 -11.22 0.23
CA LEU A 37 1.55 -12.46 -0.55
C LEU A 37 0.29 -12.44 -1.43
N GLY A 38 -0.84 -11.98 -0.89
CA GLY A 38 -2.11 -11.93 -1.64
C GLY A 38 -2.00 -11.06 -2.89
N LEU A 39 -1.53 -9.81 -2.72
CA LEU A 39 -1.31 -8.85 -3.80
C LEU A 39 -0.32 -9.38 -4.85
N LEU A 40 0.75 -10.04 -4.40
CA LEU A 40 1.70 -10.67 -5.31
C LEU A 40 0.99 -11.73 -6.17
N LEU A 41 0.27 -12.67 -5.56
CA LEU A 41 -0.46 -13.73 -6.27
C LEU A 41 -1.50 -13.16 -7.25
N ASP A 42 -2.19 -12.08 -6.89
CA ASP A 42 -3.13 -11.39 -7.78
C ASP A 42 -2.44 -10.72 -8.97
N SER A 43 -1.27 -10.09 -8.75
CA SER A 43 -0.50 -9.46 -9.84
C SER A 43 0.00 -10.47 -10.87
N LEU A 44 0.30 -11.69 -10.42
CA LEU A 44 0.78 -12.79 -11.25
C LEU A 44 -0.32 -13.47 -12.08
N ASP A 45 -1.60 -13.31 -11.71
CA ASP A 45 -2.72 -13.93 -12.41
C ASP A 45 -2.81 -13.51 -13.89
N SER A 46 -2.33 -12.30 -14.19
CA SER A 46 -2.28 -11.73 -15.54
C SER A 46 -1.20 -12.32 -16.45
N LEU A 47 -0.25 -13.09 -15.93
CA LEU A 47 0.84 -13.68 -16.72
C LEU A 47 0.39 -14.92 -17.48
N ASP A 48 0.94 -15.12 -18.68
CA ASP A 48 0.72 -16.34 -19.45
C ASP A 48 1.34 -17.56 -18.73
N SER A 49 0.73 -18.74 -18.88
CA SER A 49 1.23 -19.98 -18.25
C SER A 49 2.62 -20.39 -18.75
N ALA A 50 3.00 -19.97 -19.95
CA ALA A 50 4.33 -20.20 -20.51
C ALA A 50 5.36 -19.11 -20.13
N ASP A 51 4.95 -18.08 -19.39
CA ASP A 51 5.86 -17.00 -19.00
C ASP A 51 6.90 -17.51 -17.98
N PRO A 52 8.21 -17.41 -18.27
CA PRO A 52 9.25 -17.89 -17.36
C PRO A 52 9.26 -17.16 -16.01
N ARG A 53 8.74 -15.92 -15.96
CA ARG A 53 8.61 -15.16 -14.71
C ARG A 53 7.61 -15.81 -13.77
N LEU A 54 6.50 -16.35 -14.30
CA LEU A 54 5.49 -17.01 -13.48
C LEU A 54 6.08 -18.22 -12.75
N ALA A 55 6.84 -19.05 -13.45
CA ALA A 55 7.54 -20.20 -12.86
C ALA A 55 8.56 -19.78 -11.78
N ALA A 56 9.37 -18.76 -12.06
CA ALA A 56 10.34 -18.25 -11.11
C ALA A 56 9.66 -17.71 -9.83
N LEU A 57 8.59 -16.94 -9.97
CA LEU A 57 7.90 -16.27 -8.86
C LEU A 57 7.09 -17.26 -8.02
N LEU A 58 6.33 -18.17 -8.64
CA LEU A 58 5.61 -19.23 -7.90
C LEU A 58 6.58 -20.19 -7.21
N GLY A 59 7.70 -20.56 -7.85
CA GLY A 59 8.73 -21.35 -7.20
C GLY A 59 9.35 -20.66 -5.96
N ALA A 60 9.53 -19.34 -6.01
CA ALA A 60 9.98 -18.57 -4.85
C ALA A 60 8.95 -18.50 -3.73
N ILE A 61 7.66 -18.30 -4.08
CA ILE A 61 6.55 -18.33 -3.13
C ILE A 61 6.49 -19.71 -2.45
N ARG A 62 6.55 -20.79 -3.23
CA ARG A 62 6.55 -22.17 -2.72
C ARG A 62 7.68 -22.44 -1.73
N VAL A 63 8.90 -22.05 -2.07
CA VAL A 63 10.05 -22.16 -1.16
C VAL A 63 9.84 -21.34 0.12
N THR A 64 9.19 -20.18 0.03
CA THR A 64 8.90 -19.34 1.20
C THR A 64 7.84 -19.98 2.09
N THR A 65 6.76 -20.52 1.50
CA THR A 65 5.69 -21.24 2.21
C THR A 65 6.16 -22.56 2.84
N ASP A 66 7.25 -23.15 2.35
CA ASP A 66 7.85 -24.35 2.93
C ASP A 66 8.57 -24.08 4.28
N ASP A 67 9.05 -22.85 4.51
CA ASP A 67 9.76 -22.47 5.75
C ASP A 67 8.78 -22.37 6.93
N GLN A 68 8.81 -23.37 7.81
CA GLN A 68 7.94 -23.44 9.00
C GLN A 68 8.10 -22.27 9.99
N ARG A 69 9.20 -21.50 9.88
CA ARG A 69 9.42 -20.31 10.72
C ARG A 69 8.79 -19.07 10.13
N TRP A 70 8.44 -19.08 8.85
CA TRP A 70 7.78 -17.97 8.20
C TRP A 70 6.31 -17.93 8.63
N LYS A 71 5.89 -16.79 9.16
CA LYS A 71 4.50 -16.56 9.57
C LYS A 71 3.68 -16.25 8.33
N ALA A 72 3.17 -17.29 7.68
CA ALA A 72 2.31 -17.14 6.52
C ALA A 72 1.04 -16.34 6.89
N PRO A 73 0.60 -15.42 6.03
CA PRO A 73 -0.67 -14.73 6.24
C PRO A 73 -1.85 -15.70 6.06
N VAL A 74 -2.98 -15.36 6.67
CA VAL A 74 -4.26 -15.98 6.34
C VAL A 74 -4.84 -15.25 5.14
N LEU A 75 -5.15 -15.99 4.07
CA LEU A 75 -5.80 -15.43 2.89
C LEU A 75 -7.31 -15.68 2.97
N THR A 76 -8.12 -14.82 2.36
CA THR A 76 -9.59 -14.95 2.45
C THR A 76 -10.13 -16.11 1.63
N THR A 77 -9.53 -16.31 0.46
CA THR A 77 -9.88 -17.36 -0.48
C THR A 77 -8.63 -17.83 -1.22
N ILE A 78 -8.71 -18.99 -1.86
CA ILE A 78 -7.64 -19.46 -2.73
C ILE A 78 -7.54 -18.52 -3.95
N PRO A 79 -6.39 -17.84 -4.18
CA PRO A 79 -6.22 -16.94 -5.32
C PRO A 79 -6.48 -17.65 -6.67
N PRO A 80 -7.10 -16.98 -7.65
CA PRO A 80 -7.45 -17.57 -8.96
C PRO A 80 -6.27 -18.25 -9.66
N LEU A 81 -5.09 -17.60 -9.62
CA LEU A 81 -3.84 -18.10 -10.18
C LEU A 81 -3.54 -19.55 -9.75
N LEU A 82 -3.72 -19.86 -8.47
CA LEU A 82 -3.39 -21.18 -7.93
C LEU A 82 -4.39 -22.27 -8.35
N LYS A 83 -5.51 -21.90 -8.96
CA LYS A 83 -6.56 -22.82 -9.47
C LYS A 83 -6.57 -22.93 -10.99
N ARG A 84 -5.65 -22.26 -11.68
CA ARG A 84 -5.55 -22.27 -13.14
C ARG A 84 -5.26 -23.68 -13.65
N LYS A 85 -6.03 -24.09 -14.66
CA LYS A 85 -5.91 -25.43 -15.28
C LYS A 85 -4.89 -25.48 -16.42
N ASP A 86 -4.46 -24.31 -16.89
CA ASP A 86 -3.54 -24.14 -18.01
C ASP A 86 -2.07 -24.07 -17.57
N LEU A 87 -1.79 -24.16 -16.26
CA LEU A 87 -0.43 -24.13 -15.72
C LEU A 87 0.39 -25.32 -16.22
N ALA A 88 1.66 -25.06 -16.55
CA ALA A 88 2.60 -26.14 -16.85
C ALA A 88 2.74 -27.09 -15.64
N PRO A 89 2.99 -28.41 -15.83
CA PRO A 89 2.96 -29.39 -14.75
C PRO A 89 3.82 -29.06 -13.53
N ALA A 90 5.02 -28.50 -13.74
CA ALA A 90 5.91 -28.09 -12.65
C ALA A 90 5.30 -26.94 -11.82
N ILE A 91 4.67 -25.97 -12.48
CA ILE A 91 4.03 -24.80 -11.85
C ILE A 91 2.73 -25.22 -11.15
N ALA A 92 1.98 -26.15 -11.73
CA ALA A 92 0.79 -26.71 -11.09
C ALA A 92 1.14 -27.41 -9.76
N GLY A 93 2.23 -28.19 -9.73
CA GLY A 93 2.73 -28.79 -8.49
C GLY A 93 3.15 -27.76 -7.44
N ASP A 94 3.81 -26.68 -7.85
CA ASP A 94 4.13 -25.56 -6.95
C ASP A 94 2.86 -24.88 -6.41
N ALA A 95 1.84 -24.67 -7.26
CA ALA A 95 0.57 -24.07 -6.85
C ALA A 95 -0.19 -24.94 -5.84
N GLU A 96 -0.27 -26.25 -6.06
CA GLU A 96 -0.87 -27.20 -5.12
C GLU A 96 -0.12 -27.22 -3.77
N ALA A 97 1.21 -27.19 -3.80
CA ALA A 97 2.02 -27.12 -2.58
C ALA A 97 1.79 -25.82 -1.80
N ILE A 98 1.67 -24.69 -2.50
CA ILE A 98 1.33 -23.40 -1.87
C ILE A 98 -0.05 -23.47 -1.21
N ILE A 99 -1.07 -23.98 -1.91
CA ILE A 99 -2.43 -24.15 -1.36
C ILE A 99 -2.38 -25.01 -0.09
N ALA A 100 -1.62 -26.09 -0.09
CA ALA A 100 -1.53 -26.99 1.06
C ALA A 100 -0.85 -26.38 2.30
N ARG A 101 -0.10 -25.28 2.14
CA ARG A 101 0.64 -24.61 3.23
C ARG A 101 0.01 -23.32 3.73
N LEU A 102 -0.87 -22.71 2.96
CA LEU A 102 -1.58 -21.51 3.36
C LEU A 102 -2.88 -21.85 4.09
N THR A 103 -3.30 -20.94 4.96
CA THR A 103 -4.62 -20.99 5.57
C THR A 103 -5.55 -20.05 4.82
N PHE A 104 -6.75 -20.55 4.51
CA PHE A 104 -7.79 -19.79 3.84
C PHE A 104 -9.00 -19.66 4.75
N ASP A 105 -9.32 -18.43 5.13
CA ASP A 105 -10.44 -18.15 6.02
C ASP A 105 -11.22 -16.92 5.50
N PRO A 106 -12.41 -17.13 4.92
CA PRO A 106 -13.26 -16.03 4.45
C PRO A 106 -13.63 -15.02 5.55
N SER A 107 -13.54 -15.42 6.83
CA SER A 107 -13.77 -14.56 7.99
C SER A 107 -12.51 -13.86 8.50
N SER A 108 -11.34 -14.11 7.91
CA SER A 108 -10.08 -13.45 8.29
C SER A 108 -9.89 -12.05 7.69
N LEU A 109 -10.87 -11.55 6.91
CA LEU A 109 -10.90 -10.12 6.64
C LEU A 109 -10.95 -9.42 8.00
N PRO A 110 -10.20 -8.33 8.22
CA PRO A 110 -10.46 -7.49 9.38
C PRO A 110 -11.95 -7.18 9.36
N GLU A 111 -12.66 -7.53 10.45
CA GLU A 111 -14.07 -7.20 10.58
C GLU A 111 -14.14 -5.68 10.59
N VAL A 112 -14.55 -5.10 9.47
CA VAL A 112 -14.60 -3.65 9.38
C VAL A 112 -15.98 -3.21 9.74
N GLU A 113 -16.06 -2.53 10.88
CA GLU A 113 -17.30 -1.96 11.36
C GLU A 113 -17.94 -1.11 10.25
N PRO A 114 -19.20 -1.39 9.88
CA PRO A 114 -19.92 -0.54 8.94
C PRO A 114 -19.96 0.88 9.48
N TRP A 115 -19.58 1.84 8.64
CA TRP A 115 -19.71 3.25 9.01
C TRP A 115 -21.14 3.58 9.43
N THR A 116 -21.27 4.43 10.45
CA THR A 116 -22.53 5.08 10.76
C THR A 116 -23.00 5.94 9.58
N GLU A 117 -24.27 6.32 9.58
CA GLU A 117 -24.82 7.18 8.53
C GLU A 117 -24.10 8.53 8.45
N THR A 118 -23.69 9.09 9.59
CA THR A 118 -22.92 10.34 9.64
C THR A 118 -21.55 10.17 9.00
N GLN A 119 -20.83 9.09 9.29
CA GLN A 119 -19.52 8.80 8.68
C GLN A 119 -19.63 8.55 7.17
N ARG A 120 -20.70 7.89 6.70
CA ARG A 120 -20.97 7.74 5.26
C ARG A 120 -21.16 9.08 4.56
N ARG A 121 -21.92 10.00 5.16
CA ARG A 121 -22.09 11.36 4.62
C ARG A 121 -20.79 12.15 4.62
N LEU A 122 -20.00 12.05 5.69
CA LEU A 122 -18.69 12.67 5.74
C LEU A 122 -17.79 12.15 4.61
N ALA A 123 -17.72 10.82 4.44
CA ALA A 123 -16.89 10.19 3.42
C ALA A 123 -17.33 10.50 1.98
N SER A 124 -18.63 10.71 1.72
CA SER A 124 -19.10 11.04 0.38
C SER A 124 -18.58 12.41 -0.09
N HIS A 125 -18.42 13.37 0.82
CA HIS A 125 -17.74 14.64 0.55
C HIS A 125 -16.24 14.44 0.32
N GLY A 126 -15.63 13.48 1.03
CA GLY A 126 -14.21 13.14 0.92
C GLY A 126 -13.78 12.70 -0.47
N ALA A 127 -14.61 11.93 -1.17
CA ALA A 127 -14.32 11.47 -2.54
C ALA A 127 -14.12 12.64 -3.52
N ALA A 128 -15.03 13.62 -3.47
CA ALA A 128 -14.97 14.79 -4.35
C ALA A 128 -13.77 15.70 -4.00
N ALA A 129 -13.50 15.88 -2.71
CA ALA A 129 -12.37 16.67 -2.24
C ALA A 129 -11.02 16.02 -2.56
N PHE A 130 -10.92 14.68 -2.47
CA PHE A 130 -9.74 13.94 -2.91
C PHE A 130 -9.48 14.12 -4.40
N ALA A 131 -10.52 14.02 -5.23
CA ALA A 131 -10.41 14.19 -6.68
C ALA A 131 -9.90 15.59 -7.07
N SER A 132 -10.29 16.63 -6.34
CA SER A 132 -9.88 18.01 -6.62
C SER A 132 -8.52 18.40 -6.04
N SER A 133 -8.15 17.83 -4.90
CA SER A 133 -7.01 18.33 -4.11
C SER A 133 -5.83 17.36 -4.00
N CYS A 134 -6.07 16.05 -4.12
CA CYS A 134 -5.06 15.02 -3.82
C CYS A 134 -4.70 14.16 -5.03
N ALA A 135 -5.69 13.89 -5.90
CA ALA A 135 -5.55 12.96 -7.03
C ALA A 135 -4.54 13.42 -8.10
N LEU A 136 -4.21 14.71 -8.15
CA LEU A 136 -3.18 15.23 -9.06
C LEU A 136 -1.78 14.68 -8.75
N CYS A 137 -1.48 14.43 -7.47
CA CYS A 137 -0.17 13.93 -7.06
C CYS A 137 -0.21 12.44 -6.69
N HIS A 138 -1.29 12.00 -6.03
CA HIS A 138 -1.43 10.61 -5.59
C HIS A 138 -2.14 9.72 -6.62
N GLY A 139 -2.56 10.29 -7.75
CA GLY A 139 -3.32 9.62 -8.79
C GLY A 139 -4.80 9.41 -8.42
N PRO A 140 -5.71 9.33 -9.41
CA PRO A 140 -7.14 9.12 -9.15
C PRO A 140 -7.44 7.76 -8.50
N ALA A 141 -6.56 6.78 -8.70
CA ALA A 141 -6.63 5.46 -8.09
C ALA A 141 -5.73 5.31 -6.85
N GLY A 142 -5.12 6.39 -6.34
CA GLY A 142 -4.23 6.36 -5.17
C GLY A 142 -2.90 5.62 -5.36
N LYS A 143 -2.57 5.17 -6.58
CA LYS A 143 -1.33 4.43 -6.88
C LYS A 143 -0.07 5.29 -6.89
N GLY A 144 -0.21 6.59 -6.60
CA GLY A 144 0.87 7.56 -6.77
C GLY A 144 1.05 8.00 -8.22
N GLN A 145 1.89 9.00 -8.39
CA GLN A 145 2.33 9.48 -9.69
C GLN A 145 3.84 9.76 -9.61
N PRO A 146 4.67 9.13 -10.46
CA PRO A 146 6.12 9.30 -10.45
C PRO A 146 6.53 10.78 -10.47
N GLY A 147 7.38 11.16 -9.52
CA GLY A 147 7.87 12.53 -9.36
C GLY A 147 6.89 13.54 -8.77
N LEU A 148 5.64 13.17 -8.49
CA LEU A 148 4.63 14.06 -7.87
C LEU A 148 4.16 13.58 -6.50
N GLY A 149 3.90 12.29 -6.32
CA GLY A 149 3.39 11.78 -5.06
C GLY A 149 3.44 10.25 -4.96
N PRO A 150 3.72 9.70 -3.77
CA PRO A 150 3.77 8.26 -3.58
C PRO A 150 2.38 7.61 -3.60
N SER A 151 2.37 6.28 -3.70
CA SER A 151 1.18 5.45 -3.48
C SER A 151 0.61 5.66 -2.07
N LEU A 152 -0.72 5.69 -1.99
CA LEU A 152 -1.51 5.69 -0.75
C LEU A 152 -2.03 4.29 -0.41
N ILE A 153 -1.94 3.34 -1.34
CA ILE A 153 -2.37 1.95 -1.14
C ILE A 153 -1.46 1.31 -0.09
N ASP A 154 -2.07 0.70 0.92
CA ASP A 154 -1.41 0.04 2.05
C ASP A 154 -0.34 0.90 2.76
N SER A 155 -0.42 2.23 2.60
CA SER A 155 0.60 3.14 3.12
C SER A 155 0.53 3.20 4.64
N PRO A 156 1.62 2.89 5.37
CA PRO A 156 1.62 2.98 6.84
C PRO A 156 1.45 4.43 7.32
N TRP A 157 1.79 5.41 6.49
CA TRP A 157 1.59 6.83 6.75
C TRP A 157 0.11 7.23 6.73
N LEU A 158 -0.72 6.49 5.97
CA LEU A 158 -2.16 6.69 5.89
C LEU A 158 -2.92 5.84 6.89
N LEU A 159 -2.54 4.57 7.02
CA LEU A 159 -3.29 3.56 7.78
C LEU A 159 -2.85 3.43 9.24
N GLY A 160 -1.74 4.06 9.61
CA GLY A 160 -1.25 4.10 10.98
C GLY A 160 -2.15 4.93 11.92
N GLU A 161 -1.54 5.34 13.01
CA GLU A 161 -2.15 6.18 14.05
C GLU A 161 -2.71 7.47 13.43
N GLU A 162 -3.95 7.82 13.78
CA GLU A 162 -4.73 8.85 13.06
C GLU A 162 -4.08 10.23 13.04
N SER A 163 -3.30 10.57 14.08
CA SER A 163 -2.63 11.86 14.15
C SER A 163 -1.57 12.04 13.06
N ILE A 164 -0.99 10.97 12.54
CA ILE A 164 0.02 11.00 11.47
C ILE A 164 -0.60 11.59 10.19
N PRO A 165 -1.58 10.93 9.52
CA PRO A 165 -2.13 11.45 8.27
C PRO A 165 -2.79 12.82 8.45
N ILE A 166 -3.38 13.12 9.61
CA ILE A 166 -3.93 14.45 9.91
C ILE A 166 -2.83 15.52 9.85
N ARG A 167 -1.70 15.30 10.54
CA ARG A 167 -0.55 16.23 10.54
C ARG A 167 0.09 16.38 9.17
N LEU A 168 0.16 15.30 8.39
CA LEU A 168 0.66 15.33 7.02
C LEU A 168 -0.22 16.21 6.12
N VAL A 169 -1.54 16.08 6.21
CA VAL A 169 -2.46 16.91 5.42
C VAL A 169 -2.47 18.36 5.89
N LEU A 170 -2.42 18.61 7.21
CA LEU A 170 -2.40 19.97 7.76
C LEU A 170 -1.12 20.71 7.36
N ASP A 171 0.05 20.15 7.68
CA ASP A 171 1.29 20.92 7.65
C ASP A 171 2.28 20.45 6.57
N GLY A 172 2.00 19.32 5.91
CA GLY A 172 2.83 18.79 4.81
C GLY A 172 3.99 17.91 5.29
N LEU A 173 4.71 17.32 4.32
CA LEU A 173 5.88 16.48 4.55
C LEU A 173 6.98 16.83 3.56
N THR A 174 8.23 16.88 4.00
CA THR A 174 9.40 17.13 3.16
C THR A 174 10.58 16.25 3.57
N GLY A 175 11.50 16.06 2.64
CA GLY A 175 12.68 15.22 2.82
C GLY A 175 12.42 13.75 2.46
N PRO A 176 13.44 12.88 2.64
CA PRO A 176 13.35 11.49 2.26
C PRO A 176 12.31 10.75 3.13
N VAL A 177 11.30 10.18 2.47
CA VAL A 177 10.31 9.29 3.06
C VAL A 177 10.30 7.96 2.30
N GLU A 178 10.26 6.85 3.04
CA GLU A 178 10.13 5.52 2.46
C GLU A 178 8.65 5.16 2.28
N VAL A 179 8.28 4.79 1.05
CA VAL A 179 6.95 4.25 0.71
C VAL A 179 7.15 3.07 -0.24
N GLU A 180 6.62 1.91 0.12
CA GLU A 180 6.73 0.66 -0.67
C GLU A 180 8.20 0.28 -1.05
N GLY A 181 9.17 0.66 -0.20
CA GLY A 181 10.60 0.42 -0.46
C GLY A 181 11.25 1.36 -1.47
N GLU A 182 10.57 2.45 -1.83
CA GLU A 182 11.12 3.56 -2.60
C GLU A 182 11.26 4.82 -1.73
N THR A 183 12.43 5.47 -1.84
CA THR A 183 12.70 6.76 -1.22
C THR A 183 12.10 7.88 -2.07
N TRP A 184 11.18 8.65 -1.48
CA TRP A 184 10.61 9.86 -2.04
C TRP A 184 11.21 11.07 -1.35
N ASP A 185 11.93 11.91 -2.11
CA ASP A 185 12.52 13.16 -1.61
C ASP A 185 11.84 14.35 -2.31
N ILE A 186 10.56 14.51 -1.99
CA ILE A 186 9.68 15.55 -2.53
C ILE A 186 8.93 16.22 -1.39
N THR A 187 8.37 17.40 -1.64
CA THR A 187 7.55 18.11 -0.64
C THR A 187 6.07 17.94 -0.96
N MET A 188 5.32 17.33 -0.05
CA MET A 188 3.86 17.43 0.01
C MET A 188 3.51 18.74 0.74
N PRO A 189 2.86 19.72 0.08
CA PRO A 189 2.44 20.95 0.75
C PRO A 189 1.40 20.67 1.83
N GLY A 190 1.45 21.44 2.92
CA GLY A 190 0.37 21.46 3.91
C GLY A 190 -0.86 22.19 3.39
N HIS A 191 -2.04 21.74 3.81
CA HIS A 191 -3.33 22.30 3.43
C HIS A 191 -4.03 23.06 4.56
N ARG A 192 -3.35 23.30 5.68
CA ARG A 192 -3.87 24.06 6.83
C ARG A 192 -4.58 25.35 6.43
N GLU A 193 -3.98 26.16 5.56
CA GLU A 193 -4.54 27.47 5.20
C GLU A 193 -5.51 27.39 4.00
N ASN A 194 -5.82 26.20 3.50
CA ASN A 194 -6.75 26.03 2.40
C ASN A 194 -8.20 26.11 2.91
N PRO A 195 -8.98 27.14 2.56
CA PRO A 195 -10.35 27.29 3.04
C PRO A 195 -11.31 26.21 2.48
N LEU A 196 -10.90 25.50 1.43
CA LEU A 196 -11.66 24.36 0.89
C LEU A 196 -11.34 23.04 1.62
N LEU A 197 -10.33 23.03 2.49
CA LEU A 197 -9.88 21.88 3.30
C LEU A 197 -9.82 22.28 4.78
N ASP A 198 -10.98 22.65 5.32
CA ASP A 198 -11.18 22.84 6.75
C ASP A 198 -11.17 21.49 7.50
N ASP A 199 -11.48 21.52 8.80
CA ASP A 199 -11.40 20.33 9.66
C ASP A 199 -12.31 19.20 9.19
N GLU A 200 -13.52 19.55 8.74
CA GLU A 200 -14.49 18.59 8.21
C GLU A 200 -14.02 18.06 6.84
N GLY A 201 -13.50 18.92 5.96
CA GLY A 201 -12.96 18.51 4.66
C GLY A 201 -11.75 17.57 4.76
N ILE A 202 -10.82 17.84 5.68
CA ILE A 202 -9.68 16.96 5.93
C ILE A 202 -10.15 15.62 6.50
N ALA A 203 -11.02 15.64 7.51
CA ALA A 203 -11.58 14.43 8.09
C ALA A 203 -12.35 13.60 7.04
N ALA A 204 -13.08 14.25 6.14
CA ALA A 204 -13.80 13.62 5.04
C ALA A 204 -12.86 12.89 4.07
N ILE A 205 -11.80 13.57 3.60
CA ILE A 205 -10.82 12.95 2.71
C ILE A 205 -10.17 11.75 3.38
N LEU A 206 -9.64 11.93 4.59
CA LEU A 206 -8.91 10.88 5.30
C LEU A 206 -9.80 9.69 5.63
N THR A 207 -11.04 9.93 6.05
CA THR A 207 -12.05 8.88 6.24
C THR A 207 -12.28 8.11 4.94
N TRP A 208 -12.47 8.81 3.82
CA TRP A 208 -12.71 8.17 2.53
C TRP A 208 -11.51 7.32 2.07
N VAL A 209 -10.27 7.86 2.07
CA VAL A 209 -9.07 7.13 1.62
C VAL A 209 -8.71 5.94 2.52
N ARG A 210 -9.02 6.00 3.82
CA ARG A 210 -8.82 4.90 4.79
C ARG A 210 -9.76 3.71 4.56
N ARG A 211 -10.69 3.82 3.61
CA ARG A 211 -11.60 2.75 3.17
C ARG A 211 -11.47 2.38 1.70
N GLN A 212 -10.58 3.05 0.95
CA GLN A 212 -10.33 2.70 -0.44
C GLN A 212 -9.39 1.50 -0.55
N TRP A 213 -9.36 0.89 -1.73
CA TRP A 213 -8.37 -0.15 -2.08
C TRP A 213 -8.35 -1.38 -1.17
N GLY A 214 -9.49 -1.69 -0.53
CA GLY A 214 -9.60 -2.83 0.39
C GLY A 214 -9.22 -2.51 1.84
N HIS A 215 -8.89 -1.25 2.14
CA HIS A 215 -8.60 -0.82 3.50
C HIS A 215 -9.83 -0.91 4.42
N GLY A 216 -9.56 -1.13 5.70
CA GLY A 216 -10.56 -1.26 6.76
C GLY A 216 -10.31 -0.34 7.94
N ALA A 217 -9.61 0.77 7.74
CA ALA A 217 -9.18 1.60 8.84
C ALA A 217 -10.31 2.51 9.35
N GLU A 218 -10.22 2.83 10.65
CA GLU A 218 -11.20 3.67 11.35
C GLU A 218 -11.34 5.05 10.67
N PRO A 219 -12.55 5.63 10.67
CA PRO A 219 -12.79 6.99 10.17
C PRO A 219 -12.08 8.02 11.04
N ILE A 220 -11.83 9.20 10.48
CA ILE A 220 -11.24 10.33 11.20
C ILE A 220 -12.37 11.24 11.71
N ASP A 221 -12.36 11.52 13.01
CA ASP A 221 -13.28 12.49 13.61
C ASP A 221 -12.82 13.94 13.28
N PRO A 222 -13.69 14.82 12.74
CA PRO A 222 -13.37 16.24 12.57
C PRO A 222 -12.79 16.92 13.82
N LYS A 223 -13.21 16.50 15.03
CA LYS A 223 -12.68 17.01 16.29
C LYS A 223 -11.19 16.72 16.47
N ALA A 224 -10.72 15.54 16.05
CA ALA A 224 -9.29 15.20 16.09
C ALA A 224 -8.48 16.12 15.17
N VAL A 225 -9.03 16.48 14.01
CA VAL A 225 -8.41 17.46 13.11
C VAL A 225 -8.34 18.84 13.75
N THR A 226 -9.43 19.31 14.37
CA THR A 226 -9.47 20.58 15.10
C THR A 226 -8.41 20.61 16.22
N GLU A 227 -8.33 19.56 17.03
CA GLU A 227 -7.39 19.45 18.14
C GLU A 227 -5.94 19.50 17.65
N LEU A 228 -5.60 18.70 16.63
CA LEU A 228 -4.25 18.69 16.06
C LEU A 228 -3.90 20.01 15.37
N ARG A 229 -4.86 20.65 14.68
CA ARG A 229 -4.67 21.97 14.09
C ARG A 229 -4.33 23.02 15.13
N GLN A 230 -4.95 22.98 16.30
CA GLN A 230 -4.64 23.88 17.41
C GLN A 230 -3.29 23.55 18.05
N LEU A 231 -3.02 22.26 18.32
CA LEU A 231 -1.77 21.79 18.91
C LEU A 231 -0.54 22.15 18.07
N THR A 232 -0.70 22.19 16.75
CA THR A 232 0.37 22.48 15.78
C THR A 232 0.28 23.90 15.20
N ALA A 233 -0.56 24.79 15.74
CA ALA A 233 -0.85 26.11 15.14
C ALA A 233 0.37 27.01 14.91
N GLY A 234 1.45 26.84 15.69
CA GLY A 234 2.70 27.60 15.51
C GLY A 234 3.62 27.04 14.42
N ARG A 235 3.26 25.94 13.77
CA ARG A 235 4.11 25.29 12.76
C ARG A 235 4.01 26.03 11.43
N THR A 236 5.17 26.35 10.87
CA THR A 236 5.30 27.07 9.58
C THR A 236 6.08 26.29 8.52
N LEU A 237 6.69 25.18 8.91
CA LEU A 237 7.49 24.32 8.04
C LEU A 237 6.85 22.93 7.94
N PRO A 238 6.95 22.24 6.79
CA PRO A 238 6.51 20.86 6.68
C PRO A 238 7.19 19.93 7.69
N TRP A 239 6.57 18.79 7.96
CA TRP A 239 7.19 17.73 8.73
C TRP A 239 8.38 17.13 7.99
N THR A 240 9.36 16.64 8.74
CA THR A 240 10.29 15.62 8.28
C THR A 240 9.93 14.32 8.99
N VAL A 241 10.35 13.16 8.46
CA VAL A 241 10.14 11.88 9.15
C VAL A 241 10.65 11.90 10.60
N GLU A 242 11.81 12.53 10.81
CA GLU A 242 12.42 12.69 12.14
C GLU A 242 11.58 13.57 13.06
N THR A 243 11.18 14.77 12.61
CA THR A 243 10.41 15.69 13.46
C THR A 243 9.00 15.20 13.73
N LEU A 244 8.40 14.45 12.80
CA LEU A 244 7.08 13.85 13.00
C LEU A 244 7.13 12.73 14.04
N LYS A 245 8.10 11.81 13.93
CA LYS A 245 8.26 10.69 14.86
C LYS A 245 8.78 11.13 16.24
N GLY A 246 9.53 12.23 16.28
CA GLY A 246 10.04 12.81 17.51
C GLY A 246 9.03 13.69 18.25
N ASP A 247 7.87 13.97 17.66
CA ASP A 247 6.82 14.75 18.30
C ASP A 247 5.93 13.82 19.14
N PRO A 248 5.88 14.00 20.49
CA PRO A 248 5.12 13.12 21.38
C PRO A 248 3.63 13.46 21.41
N ARG A 249 3.19 14.52 20.73
CA ARG A 249 1.80 14.93 20.60
C ARG A 249 1.13 14.18 19.45
#